data_AF-A0A2W4XBP4-F1
#
_entry.id   AF-A0A2W4XBP4-F1
#
_cell.length_a   1.000
_cell.length_b   1.000
_cell.length_c   1.000
_cell.angle_alpha   90.00
_cell.angle_beta   90.00
_cell.angle_gamma   90.00
#
_symmetry.space_group_name_H-M   'P 1'
#
loop_
_entity.id
_entity.type
_entity.pdbx_description
1 polymer ?
#
loop_
_entity_poly.entity_id
_entity_poly.type
_entity_poly.pdbx_seq_one_letter_code
_entity_poly.pdbx_strand_id
1 'polypeptide(L)'
;MRSLLGGIAAAFAFFFIAAAPAAAESIECPLSQARRTITNELPSGWWTTPIVNTLTETRVQDIGGDPALMCVYGPSGSVQRNAPANHNCTARTGGFECTPRIRLTPIPIPTPTLPSPPQTHSTNSLEVPQTWSFDLDAGNVGADGADLWFRAETNTALFIEPRNGAQIALGDRSNRGRDGCAAASFSTTRVPLASIPVGSYVCVRTNEGRISQFRMNAISASSPRTLSIGYTTWR
;
A
#
# COMPACT_ATOMS: atom_id res chain seq x y z
N MET A 1 -23.54 -10.80 45.00
CA MET A 1 -24.06 -10.18 43.77
C MET A 1 -23.24 -10.67 42.60
N ARG A 2 -23.87 -11.38 41.66
CA ARG A 2 -23.28 -11.89 40.41
C ARG A 2 -23.44 -10.80 39.34
N SER A 3 -22.37 -10.44 38.64
CA SER A 3 -22.43 -9.54 37.48
C SER A 3 -22.12 -10.30 36.19
N LEU A 4 -22.99 -10.10 35.21
CA LEU A 4 -23.07 -10.74 33.90
C LEU A 4 -22.10 -10.13 32.85
N LEU A 5 -21.68 -10.99 31.92
CA LEU A 5 -21.54 -10.89 30.44
C LEU A 5 -21.33 -9.54 29.73
N GLY A 6 -20.50 -9.59 28.67
CA GLY A 6 -20.61 -8.69 27.51
C GLY A 6 -19.46 -8.80 26.51
N GLY A 7 -19.50 -9.78 25.60
CA GLY A 7 -18.59 -9.86 24.45
C GLY A 7 -19.08 -9.00 23.28
N ILE A 8 -18.17 -8.26 22.65
CA ILE A 8 -18.45 -7.45 21.44
C ILE A 8 -17.78 -8.13 20.25
N ALA A 9 -18.59 -8.59 19.30
CA ALA A 9 -18.14 -9.08 18.00
C ALA A 9 -18.09 -7.90 17.01
N ALA A 10 -16.92 -7.68 16.39
CA ALA A 10 -16.74 -6.67 15.35
C ALA A 10 -17.08 -7.27 13.97
N ALA A 11 -18.11 -6.73 13.32
CA ALA A 11 -18.48 -7.09 11.95
C ALA A 11 -17.63 -6.28 10.94
N PHE A 12 -16.85 -6.97 10.12
CA PHE A 12 -16.13 -6.39 8.98
C PHE A 12 -17.07 -6.34 7.75
N ALA A 13 -17.44 -5.14 7.32
CA ALA A 13 -18.16 -4.92 6.07
C ALA A 13 -17.17 -4.87 4.90
N PHE A 14 -17.21 -5.87 4.02
CA PHE A 14 -16.49 -5.87 2.74
C PHE A 14 -17.22 -4.95 1.74
N PHE A 15 -16.59 -3.85 1.35
CA PHE A 15 -17.03 -3.03 0.22
C PHE A 15 -16.59 -3.69 -1.09
N PHE A 16 -17.53 -4.28 -1.83
CA PHE A 16 -17.31 -4.69 -3.22
C PHE A 16 -17.48 -3.46 -4.12
N ILE A 17 -16.38 -3.00 -4.74
CA ILE A 17 -16.44 -2.01 -5.82
C ILE A 17 -16.82 -2.76 -7.10
N ALA A 18 -18.06 -2.59 -7.55
CA ALA A 18 -18.50 -3.09 -8.84
C ALA A 18 -17.92 -2.19 -9.95
N ALA A 19 -17.08 -2.75 -10.82
CA ALA A 19 -16.63 -2.08 -12.03
C ALA A 19 -17.80 -1.95 -13.01
N ALA A 20 -18.16 -0.72 -13.39
CA ALA A 20 -19.15 -0.50 -14.44
C ALA A 20 -18.59 -0.99 -15.79
N PRO A 21 -19.38 -1.71 -16.61
CA PRO A 21 -18.95 -2.11 -17.95
C PRO A 21 -18.70 -0.87 -18.82
N ALA A 22 -17.63 -0.88 -19.61
CA ALA A 22 -17.38 0.13 -20.62
C ALA A 22 -18.57 0.18 -21.59
N ALA A 23 -19.25 1.32 -21.68
CA ALA A 23 -20.47 1.46 -22.47
C ALA A 23 -20.16 1.28 -23.96
N ALA A 24 -20.85 0.35 -24.61
CA ALA A 24 -20.87 0.24 -26.07
C ALA A 24 -21.59 1.47 -26.65
N GLU A 25 -21.05 2.05 -27.72
CA GLU A 25 -21.68 3.13 -28.47
C GLU A 25 -22.52 2.52 -29.61
N SER A 26 -23.79 2.90 -29.68
CA SER A 26 -24.69 2.46 -30.74
C SER A 26 -24.85 3.53 -31.82
N ILE A 27 -24.79 3.12 -33.09
CA ILE A 27 -24.88 4.02 -34.24
C ILE A 27 -25.99 3.54 -35.18
N GLU A 28 -27.04 4.33 -35.35
CA GLU A 28 -28.17 4.00 -36.22
C GLU A 28 -27.95 4.43 -37.68
N CYS A 29 -28.58 3.72 -38.61
CA CYS A 29 -28.72 4.16 -39.99
C CYS A 29 -29.60 5.41 -40.07
N PRO A 30 -29.16 6.47 -40.76
CA PRO A 30 -29.79 7.78 -40.64
C PRO A 30 -31.14 7.90 -41.38
N LEU A 31 -31.45 6.99 -42.31
CA LEU A 31 -32.66 7.06 -43.14
C LEU A 31 -33.51 5.82 -42.94
N SER A 32 -34.83 6.02 -42.81
CA SER A 32 -35.81 4.92 -42.90
C SER A 32 -36.04 4.46 -44.34
N GLN A 33 -35.90 5.37 -45.31
CA GLN A 33 -35.94 5.12 -46.76
C GLN A 33 -34.93 6.00 -47.48
N ALA A 34 -34.29 5.46 -48.53
CA ALA A 34 -33.47 6.23 -49.45
C ALA A 34 -34.18 6.37 -50.80
N ARG A 35 -34.06 7.54 -51.42
CA ARG A 35 -34.59 7.86 -52.75
C ARG A 35 -33.46 8.19 -53.70
N ARG A 36 -33.40 7.51 -54.85
CA ARG A 36 -32.45 7.80 -55.92
C ARG A 36 -33.18 8.25 -57.18
N THR A 37 -32.69 9.33 -57.79
CA THR A 37 -33.25 9.91 -59.02
C THR A 37 -32.15 10.54 -59.85
N ILE A 38 -32.40 10.79 -61.14
CA ILE A 38 -31.49 11.52 -62.02
C ILE A 38 -31.66 13.02 -61.75
N THR A 39 -30.58 13.69 -61.38
CA THR A 39 -30.58 15.13 -61.07
C THR A 39 -30.17 16.00 -62.25
N ASN A 40 -29.64 15.40 -63.32
CA ASN A 40 -29.36 16.09 -64.57
C ASN A 40 -30.66 16.55 -65.24
N GLU A 41 -30.60 17.68 -65.95
CA GLU A 41 -31.70 18.11 -66.80
C GLU A 41 -31.94 17.12 -67.93
N LEU A 42 -33.21 16.79 -68.18
CA LEU A 42 -33.62 15.88 -69.23
C LEU A 42 -34.22 16.67 -70.41
N PRO A 43 -33.90 16.32 -71.66
CA PRO A 43 -34.53 16.91 -72.82
C PRO A 43 -36.06 16.72 -72.83
N SER A 44 -36.75 17.56 -73.60
CA SER A 44 -38.21 17.45 -73.77
C SER A 44 -38.63 16.03 -74.19
N GLY A 45 -39.70 15.53 -73.57
CA GLY A 45 -40.24 14.19 -73.81
C GLY A 45 -39.62 13.07 -72.96
N TRP A 46 -38.55 13.34 -72.21
CA TRP A 46 -37.92 12.39 -71.30
C TRP A 46 -38.34 12.62 -69.85
N TRP A 47 -38.56 11.54 -69.11
CA TRP A 47 -38.85 11.58 -67.68
C TRP A 47 -38.00 10.55 -66.92
N THR A 48 -37.90 10.73 -65.61
CA THR A 48 -37.26 9.76 -64.71
C THR A 48 -38.25 9.34 -63.63
N THR A 49 -38.26 8.05 -63.30
CA THR A 49 -39.01 7.52 -62.16
C THR A 49 -38.04 7.32 -61.00
N PRO A 50 -38.19 8.06 -59.89
CA PRO A 50 -37.38 7.86 -58.70
C PRO A 50 -37.55 6.45 -58.13
N ILE A 51 -36.46 5.84 -57.68
CA ILE A 51 -36.48 4.58 -56.96
C ILE A 51 -36.44 4.90 -55.46
N VAL A 52 -37.27 4.23 -54.68
CA VAL A 52 -37.30 4.34 -53.22
C VAL A 52 -37.15 2.96 -52.61
N ASN A 53 -36.23 2.80 -51.67
CA ASN A 53 -36.00 1.55 -50.96
C ASN A 53 -35.83 1.81 -49.46
N THR A 54 -36.30 0.86 -48.65
CA THR A 54 -35.96 0.78 -47.22
C THR A 54 -34.56 0.22 -47.03
N LEU A 55 -34.05 0.31 -45.80
CA LEU A 55 -32.81 -0.35 -45.42
C LEU A 55 -32.92 -1.86 -45.68
N THR A 56 -31.99 -2.40 -46.46
CA THR A 56 -31.92 -3.82 -46.80
C THR A 56 -30.80 -4.53 -46.06
N GLU A 57 -29.71 -3.84 -45.77
CA GLU A 57 -28.53 -4.43 -45.12
C GLU A 57 -27.74 -3.36 -44.35
N THR A 58 -27.15 -3.79 -43.25
CA THR A 58 -26.11 -3.07 -42.51
C THR A 58 -24.86 -3.92 -42.49
N ARG A 59 -23.72 -3.37 -42.88
CA ARG A 59 -22.44 -4.09 -42.83
C ARG A 59 -21.26 -3.19 -42.54
N VAL A 60 -20.22 -3.78 -41.94
CA VAL A 60 -18.92 -3.12 -41.75
C VAL A 60 -18.00 -3.61 -42.87
N GLN A 61 -17.42 -2.70 -43.63
CA GLN A 61 -16.55 -3.01 -44.76
C GLN A 61 -15.28 -2.18 -44.67
N ASP A 62 -14.13 -2.79 -44.93
CA ASP A 62 -12.86 -2.07 -45.07
C ASP A 62 -12.84 -1.34 -46.42
N ILE A 63 -12.65 -0.02 -46.37
CA ILE A 63 -12.53 0.83 -47.56
C ILE A 63 -11.26 1.66 -47.40
N GLY A 64 -10.23 1.31 -48.18
CA GLY A 64 -8.96 2.04 -48.16
C GLY A 64 -8.14 1.85 -46.87
N GLY A 65 -8.37 0.77 -46.11
CA GLY A 65 -7.67 0.47 -44.86
C GLY A 65 -8.43 0.93 -43.61
N ASP A 66 -9.54 1.65 -43.78
CA ASP A 66 -10.39 2.12 -42.69
C ASP A 66 -11.72 1.35 -42.65
N PRO A 67 -12.18 0.91 -41.47
CA PRO A 67 -13.50 0.29 -41.33
C PRO A 67 -14.61 1.33 -41.55
N ALA A 68 -15.43 1.11 -42.57
CA ALA A 68 -16.61 1.90 -42.89
C ALA A 68 -17.90 1.17 -42.46
N LEU A 69 -18.80 1.91 -41.83
CA LEU A 69 -20.15 1.48 -41.46
C LEU A 69 -21.09 1.81 -42.63
N MET A 70 -21.71 0.79 -43.23
CA MET A 70 -22.54 0.94 -44.44
C MET A 70 -24.00 0.56 -44.19
N CYS A 71 -24.90 1.50 -44.47
CA CYS A 71 -26.34 1.31 -44.53
C CYS A 71 -26.76 1.20 -46.00
N VAL A 72 -27.22 0.02 -46.42
CA VAL A 72 -27.53 -0.30 -47.82
C VAL A 72 -29.04 -0.26 -48.02
N TYR A 73 -29.48 0.47 -49.04
CA TYR A 73 -30.88 0.66 -49.41
C TYR A 73 -31.16 0.07 -50.81
N GLY A 74 -30.68 -1.15 -51.06
CA GLY A 74 -30.83 -1.85 -52.34
C GLY A 74 -30.43 -1.00 -53.56
N PRO A 75 -31.26 -0.96 -54.63
CA PRO A 75 -31.00 -0.17 -55.83
C PRO A 75 -30.84 1.35 -55.62
N SER A 76 -31.36 1.87 -54.50
CA SER A 76 -31.23 3.29 -54.14
C SER A 76 -29.81 3.67 -53.66
N GLY A 77 -28.95 2.69 -53.38
CA GLY A 77 -27.53 2.88 -53.03
C GLY A 77 -27.25 2.69 -51.54
N SER A 78 -26.09 3.17 -51.08
CA SER A 78 -25.67 3.06 -49.68
C SER A 78 -25.24 4.40 -49.10
N VAL A 79 -25.48 4.59 -47.81
CA VAL A 79 -24.90 5.66 -47.00
C VAL A 79 -23.81 5.06 -46.13
N GLN A 80 -22.67 5.74 -46.05
CA GLN A 80 -21.52 5.25 -45.32
C GLN A 80 -20.91 6.33 -44.43
N ARG A 81 -20.32 5.88 -43.32
CA ARG A 81 -19.45 6.70 -42.46
C ARG A 81 -18.28 5.86 -41.96
N ASN A 82 -17.19 6.51 -41.56
CA ASN A 82 -16.11 5.80 -40.89
C ASN A 82 -16.58 5.32 -39.51
N ALA A 83 -16.10 4.15 -39.09
CA ALA A 83 -16.23 3.69 -37.73
C ALA A 83 -15.46 4.64 -36.78
N PRO A 84 -15.93 4.84 -35.54
CA PRO A 84 -15.19 5.60 -34.55
C PRO A 84 -13.77 5.06 -34.36
N ALA A 85 -12.80 5.97 -34.21
CA ALA A 85 -11.43 5.58 -33.92
C ALA A 85 -11.36 4.76 -32.63
N ASN A 86 -10.45 3.78 -32.56
CA ASN A 86 -10.26 2.89 -31.42
C ASN A 86 -11.51 2.10 -31.02
N HIS A 87 -12.44 1.84 -31.94
CA HIS A 87 -13.60 0.97 -31.67
C HIS A 87 -13.59 -0.26 -32.58
N ASN A 88 -14.15 -1.35 -32.07
CA ASN A 88 -14.57 -2.51 -32.83
C ASN A 88 -16.07 -2.40 -33.04
N CYS A 89 -16.47 -2.16 -34.29
CA CYS A 89 -17.89 -2.09 -34.64
C CYS A 89 -18.34 -3.39 -35.29
N THR A 90 -19.53 -3.84 -34.92
CA THR A 90 -20.26 -4.93 -35.56
C THR A 90 -21.58 -4.41 -36.10
N ALA A 91 -22.02 -4.94 -37.24
CA ALA A 91 -23.32 -4.58 -37.79
C ALA A 91 -24.44 -5.23 -36.98
N ARG A 92 -25.54 -4.51 -36.81
CA ARG A 92 -26.80 -5.01 -36.25
C ARG A 92 -27.98 -4.51 -37.07
N THR A 93 -29.14 -5.10 -36.89
CA THR A 93 -30.36 -4.62 -37.54
C THR A 93 -30.55 -3.11 -37.27
N GLY A 94 -30.62 -2.32 -38.35
CA GLY A 94 -30.83 -0.87 -38.27
C GLY A 94 -29.59 -0.03 -37.98
N GLY A 95 -28.43 -0.63 -37.67
CA GLY A 95 -27.24 0.14 -37.29
C GLY A 95 -26.02 -0.69 -36.94
N PHE A 96 -25.26 -0.21 -35.96
CA PHE A 96 -23.97 -0.76 -35.54
C PHE A 96 -23.80 -0.67 -34.03
N GLU A 97 -23.13 -1.66 -33.46
CA GLU A 97 -22.66 -1.65 -32.07
C GLU A 97 -21.14 -1.53 -32.07
N CYS A 98 -20.62 -0.46 -31.47
CA CYS A 98 -19.21 -0.13 -31.41
C CYS A 98 -18.69 -0.25 -29.99
N THR A 99 -17.74 -1.17 -29.78
CA THR A 99 -17.10 -1.38 -28.48
C THR A 99 -15.70 -0.77 -28.47
N PRO A 100 -15.28 -0.08 -27.40
CA PRO A 100 -13.93 0.44 -27.32
C PRO A 100 -12.89 -0.68 -27.42
N ARG A 101 -11.89 -0.51 -28.29
CA ARG A 101 -10.65 -1.31 -28.28
C ARG A 101 -9.81 -0.87 -27.09
N ILE A 102 -10.19 -1.28 -25.88
CA ILE A 102 -9.34 -1.07 -24.71
C ILE A 102 -8.11 -1.97 -24.85
N ARG A 103 -7.00 -1.40 -25.32
CA ARG A 103 -5.68 -1.98 -25.05
C ARG A 103 -5.34 -1.63 -23.61
N LEU A 104 -5.59 -2.56 -22.70
CA LEU A 104 -4.94 -2.53 -21.38
C LEU A 104 -3.45 -2.76 -21.61
N THR A 105 -2.67 -1.69 -21.77
CA THR A 105 -1.23 -1.77 -21.56
C THR A 105 -1.03 -2.12 -20.09
N PRO A 106 -0.32 -3.21 -19.74
CA PRO A 106 0.00 -3.51 -18.36
C PRO A 106 0.75 -2.33 -17.77
N ILE A 107 0.12 -1.62 -16.83
CA ILE A 107 0.83 -0.64 -16.02
C ILE A 107 1.76 -1.47 -15.12
N PRO A 108 3.05 -1.15 -15.01
CA PRO A 108 3.90 -1.77 -14.01
C PRO A 108 3.28 -1.49 -12.64
N ILE A 109 2.73 -2.51 -12.00
CA ILE A 109 2.26 -2.43 -10.63
C ILE A 109 3.49 -2.10 -9.80
N PRO A 110 3.51 -1.02 -8.99
CA PRO A 110 4.62 -0.80 -8.08
C PRO A 110 4.69 -2.00 -7.14
N THR A 111 5.76 -2.80 -7.25
CA THR A 111 6.03 -3.88 -6.31
C THR A 111 6.09 -3.25 -4.91
N PRO A 112 5.27 -3.70 -3.95
CA PRO A 112 5.36 -3.19 -2.59
C PRO A 112 6.78 -3.40 -2.10
N THR A 113 7.49 -2.30 -1.86
CA THR A 113 8.86 -2.34 -1.35
C THR A 113 8.75 -2.79 0.10
N LEU A 114 9.06 -4.05 0.38
CA LEU A 114 9.18 -4.53 1.75
C LEU A 114 10.24 -3.66 2.45
N PRO A 115 9.96 -3.11 3.64
CA PRO A 115 10.99 -2.42 4.40
C PRO A 115 12.16 -3.39 4.62
N SER A 116 13.37 -2.92 4.34
CA SER A 116 14.59 -3.68 4.65
C SER A 116 14.53 -4.09 6.13
N PRO A 117 14.85 -5.35 6.49
CA PRO A 117 14.86 -5.75 7.89
C PRO A 117 15.81 -4.82 8.66
N PRO A 118 15.45 -4.47 9.91
CA PRO A 118 16.28 -3.60 10.74
C PRO A 118 17.68 -4.19 10.85
N GLN A 119 18.70 -3.40 10.50
CA GLN A 119 20.08 -3.85 10.58
C GLN A 119 20.58 -3.71 12.01
N THR A 120 21.12 -4.79 12.57
CA THR A 120 21.79 -4.75 13.87
C THR A 120 23.04 -3.87 13.77
N HIS A 121 23.13 -2.86 14.64
CA HIS A 121 24.33 -2.07 14.85
C HIS A 121 25.33 -2.83 15.73
N SER A 122 24.88 -3.30 16.89
CA SER A 122 25.68 -4.07 17.84
C SER A 122 24.78 -5.00 18.66
N THR A 123 25.32 -6.14 19.08
CA THR A 123 24.63 -7.07 19.99
C THR A 123 25.66 -7.84 20.79
N ASN A 124 25.51 -7.86 22.11
CA ASN A 124 26.42 -8.58 22.99
C ASN A 124 25.77 -8.80 24.38
N SER A 125 26.50 -9.48 25.26
CA SER A 125 26.21 -9.47 26.70
C SER A 125 27.25 -8.66 27.45
N LEU A 126 26.82 -7.96 28.50
CA LEU A 126 27.69 -7.16 29.36
C LEU A 126 27.53 -7.59 30.82
N GLU A 127 28.65 -7.65 31.52
CA GLU A 127 28.73 -7.77 32.97
C GLU A 127 29.15 -6.41 33.52
N VAL A 128 28.20 -5.68 34.09
CA VAL A 128 28.36 -4.30 34.53
C VAL A 128 28.51 -4.27 36.05
N PRO A 129 29.70 -3.97 36.59
CA PRO A 129 29.86 -3.83 38.03
C PRO A 129 29.04 -2.66 38.58
N GLN A 130 28.63 -2.76 39.83
CA GLN A 130 27.97 -1.69 40.55
C GLN A 130 28.78 -0.39 40.44
N THR A 131 28.07 0.72 40.23
CA THR A 131 28.60 2.07 39.98
C THR A 131 29.34 2.26 38.67
N TRP A 132 29.29 1.33 37.71
CA TRP A 132 29.90 1.50 36.38
C TRP A 132 28.87 1.88 35.31
N SER A 133 29.31 2.72 34.37
CA SER A 133 28.57 3.05 33.16
C SER A 133 28.80 2.01 32.07
N PHE A 134 27.91 1.95 31.08
CA PHE A 134 28.04 1.07 29.93
C PHE A 134 27.38 1.67 28.69
N ASP A 135 27.93 1.33 27.54
CA ASP A 135 27.57 1.84 26.22
C ASP A 135 26.99 0.68 25.40
N LEU A 136 25.77 0.86 24.91
CA LEU A 136 25.04 -0.11 24.10
C LEU A 136 25.28 0.08 22.60
N ASP A 137 25.83 1.20 22.17
CA ASP A 137 26.31 1.38 20.80
C ASP A 137 27.62 0.60 20.61
N ALA A 138 28.62 0.85 21.46
CA ALA A 138 29.95 0.23 21.39
C ALA A 138 30.03 -1.16 22.05
N GLY A 139 29.17 -1.45 23.03
CA GLY A 139 29.16 -2.74 23.72
C GLY A 139 30.27 -2.94 24.73
N ASN A 140 30.57 -1.91 25.52
CA ASN A 140 31.62 -1.93 26.53
C ASN A 140 31.16 -1.28 27.85
N VAL A 141 31.92 -1.56 28.90
CA VAL A 141 31.66 -1.09 30.27
C VAL A 141 32.77 -0.09 30.65
N GLY A 142 32.39 1.03 31.27
CA GLY A 142 33.29 2.10 31.68
C GLY A 142 33.69 3.09 30.57
N ALA A 143 32.89 3.23 29.51
CA ALA A 143 33.21 4.07 28.36
C ALA A 143 32.85 5.55 28.54
N ASP A 144 33.62 6.42 27.88
CA ASP A 144 33.22 7.79 27.58
C ASP A 144 32.02 7.76 26.62
N GLY A 145 31.01 8.58 26.86
CA GLY A 145 29.78 8.57 26.05
C GLY A 145 28.75 7.50 26.44
N ALA A 146 28.98 6.70 27.49
CA ALA A 146 28.06 5.65 27.93
C ALA A 146 26.58 6.07 27.99
N ASP A 147 25.71 5.13 27.62
CA ASP A 147 24.26 5.31 27.59
C ASP A 147 23.63 5.26 28.98
N LEU A 148 24.07 4.30 29.78
CA LEU A 148 23.44 3.96 31.04
C LEU A 148 24.49 3.84 32.14
N TRP A 149 24.05 4.12 33.37
CA TRP A 149 24.83 3.93 34.58
C TRP A 149 24.11 2.98 35.52
N PHE A 150 24.77 1.88 35.87
CA PHE A 150 24.31 1.03 36.97
C PHE A 150 24.71 1.68 38.30
N ARG A 151 23.90 2.63 38.75
CA ARG A 151 24.19 3.46 39.92
C ARG A 151 23.73 2.79 41.21
N ALA A 152 24.61 2.79 42.20
CA ALA A 152 24.25 2.48 43.58
C ALA A 152 24.37 3.73 44.43
N GLU A 153 23.28 4.09 45.11
CA GLU A 153 23.29 5.14 46.14
C GLU A 153 23.53 4.53 47.52
N THR A 154 23.05 3.30 47.74
CA THR A 154 23.33 2.47 48.91
C THR A 154 23.46 1.01 48.47
N ASN A 155 23.74 0.09 49.40
CA ASN A 155 23.78 -1.36 49.12
C ASN A 155 22.45 -1.94 48.62
N THR A 156 21.33 -1.23 48.81
CA THR A 156 19.98 -1.67 48.40
C THR A 156 19.30 -0.69 47.44
N ALA A 157 19.69 0.59 47.44
CA ALA A 157 19.18 1.60 46.53
C ALA A 157 20.00 1.59 45.22
N LEU A 158 19.54 0.74 44.30
CA LEU A 158 20.17 0.50 43.01
C LEU A 158 19.28 1.00 41.86
N PHE A 159 19.89 1.62 40.85
CA PHE A 159 19.19 2.27 39.74
C PHE A 159 19.89 2.01 38.40
N ILE A 160 19.09 2.04 37.34
CA ILE A 160 19.57 2.27 35.97
C ILE A 160 19.30 3.74 35.65
N GLU A 161 20.36 4.50 35.45
CA GLU A 161 20.29 5.94 35.18
C GLU A 161 20.73 6.23 33.75
N PRO A 162 19.90 6.87 32.91
CA PRO A 162 20.32 7.34 31.59
C PRO A 162 21.39 8.43 31.69
N ARG A 163 22.38 8.38 30.80
CA ARG A 163 23.52 9.31 30.74
C ARG A 163 23.65 9.88 29.34
N ASN A 164 24.32 11.03 29.23
CA ASN A 164 24.73 11.62 27.95
C ASN A 164 23.60 11.86 26.93
N GLY A 165 22.36 12.02 27.38
CA GLY A 165 21.20 12.22 26.50
C GLY A 165 20.44 10.94 26.13
N ALA A 166 20.92 9.77 26.56
CA ALA A 166 20.18 8.53 26.44
C ALA A 166 18.87 8.58 27.25
N GLN A 167 17.92 7.73 26.86
CA GLN A 167 16.60 7.64 27.45
C GLN A 167 16.17 6.18 27.58
N ILE A 168 15.32 5.87 28.58
CA ILE A 168 14.83 4.52 28.84
C ILE A 168 13.31 4.44 28.84
N ALA A 169 12.79 3.29 28.42
CA ALA A 169 11.37 2.98 28.40
C ALA A 169 11.12 1.53 28.87
N LEU A 170 10.55 1.39 30.06
CA LEU A 170 10.31 0.09 30.70
C LEU A 170 9.14 -0.69 30.05
N GLY A 171 8.08 0.01 29.64
CA GLY A 171 6.88 -0.61 29.09
C GLY A 171 6.29 -1.67 30.03
N ASP A 172 5.78 -2.76 29.45
CA ASP A 172 5.28 -3.94 30.15
C ASP A 172 6.38 -5.00 30.44
N ARG A 173 7.64 -4.67 30.13
CA ARG A 173 8.83 -5.55 30.26
C ARG A 173 8.88 -6.74 29.30
N SER A 174 7.96 -6.83 28.33
CA SER A 174 7.97 -7.87 27.29
C SER A 174 9.06 -7.60 26.25
N ASN A 175 9.48 -8.64 25.53
CA ASN A 175 10.34 -8.49 24.37
C ASN A 175 9.57 -7.79 23.24
N ARG A 176 9.95 -6.54 22.98
CA ARG A 176 9.30 -5.66 22.00
C ARG A 176 10.02 -5.58 20.65
N GLY A 177 11.23 -6.14 20.55
CA GLY A 177 12.13 -5.91 19.41
C GLY A 177 12.36 -4.43 19.06
N ARG A 178 12.89 -4.18 17.87
CA ARG A 178 13.23 -2.83 17.37
C ARG A 178 12.00 -1.93 17.27
N ASP A 179 10.97 -2.37 16.56
CA ASP A 179 9.81 -1.51 16.25
C ASP A 179 8.97 -1.21 17.49
N GLY A 180 8.79 -2.19 18.38
CA GLY A 180 8.11 -1.96 19.66
C GLY A 180 8.94 -1.07 20.60
N CYS A 181 10.27 -1.09 20.52
CA CYS A 181 11.11 -0.13 21.22
C CYS A 181 11.08 1.27 20.60
N ALA A 182 11.06 1.38 19.27
CA ALA A 182 11.01 2.66 18.57
C ALA A 182 9.73 3.45 18.89
N ALA A 183 8.61 2.76 19.10
CA ALA A 183 7.33 3.36 19.47
C ALA A 183 7.13 3.59 20.98
N ALA A 184 8.11 3.26 21.82
CA ALA A 184 7.97 3.34 23.27
C ALA A 184 8.04 4.78 23.80
N SER A 185 7.44 5.01 24.97
CA SER A 185 7.52 6.30 25.69
C SER A 185 8.82 6.40 26.49
N PHE A 186 9.79 7.11 25.95
CA PHE A 186 11.12 7.31 26.53
C PHE A 186 11.17 8.39 27.60
N SER A 187 11.99 8.17 28.63
CA SER A 187 12.24 9.11 29.71
C SER A 187 13.72 9.17 30.07
N THR A 188 14.19 10.32 30.53
CA THR A 188 15.53 10.51 31.11
C THR A 188 15.57 10.20 32.61
N THR A 189 14.42 9.92 33.23
CA THR A 189 14.33 9.61 34.66
C THR A 189 14.97 8.26 34.95
N ARG A 190 15.82 8.21 36.00
CA ARG A 190 16.38 6.97 36.52
C ARG A 190 15.30 5.98 36.94
N VAL A 191 15.53 4.69 36.70
CA VAL A 191 14.60 3.62 37.01
C VAL A 191 15.17 2.76 38.15
N PRO A 192 14.43 2.53 39.26
CA PRO A 192 14.87 1.64 40.32
C PRO A 192 15.07 0.22 39.78
N LEU A 193 16.18 -0.42 40.12
CA LEU A 193 16.51 -1.76 39.63
C LEU A 193 15.47 -2.80 40.03
N ALA A 194 14.85 -2.63 41.21
CA ALA A 194 13.74 -3.47 41.68
C ALA A 194 12.52 -3.47 40.74
N SER A 195 12.36 -2.45 39.91
CA SER A 195 11.31 -2.38 38.90
C SER A 195 11.66 -3.12 37.60
N ILE A 196 12.88 -3.65 37.49
CA ILE A 196 13.38 -4.43 36.34
C ILE A 196 13.79 -5.84 36.84
N PRO A 197 12.83 -6.73 37.16
CA PRO A 197 13.14 -8.11 37.54
C PRO A 197 13.97 -8.83 36.47
N VAL A 198 14.71 -9.87 36.88
CA VAL A 198 15.38 -10.78 35.95
C VAL A 198 14.38 -11.34 34.92
N GLY A 199 14.77 -11.32 33.66
CA GLY A 199 13.94 -11.68 32.51
C GLY A 199 13.24 -10.50 31.82
N SER A 200 13.23 -9.31 32.43
CA SER A 200 12.62 -8.11 31.86
C SER A 200 13.40 -7.58 30.66
N TYR A 201 12.67 -7.03 29.69
CA TYR A 201 13.23 -6.30 28.55
C TYR A 201 12.97 -4.80 28.69
N VAL A 202 14.03 -4.01 28.51
CA VAL A 202 14.01 -2.55 28.62
C VAL A 202 14.46 -1.96 27.30
N CYS A 203 13.68 -1.00 26.79
CA CYS A 203 14.07 -0.26 25.59
C CYS A 203 14.90 0.96 25.98
N VAL A 204 15.89 1.26 25.17
CA VAL A 204 16.80 2.39 25.35
C VAL A 204 16.88 3.14 24.03
N ARG A 205 16.85 4.47 24.09
CA ARG A 205 17.34 5.32 23.02
C ARG A 205 18.72 5.76 23.46
N THR A 206 19.75 5.37 22.72
CA THR A 206 21.14 5.64 23.06
C THR A 206 21.45 7.13 22.94
N ASN A 207 22.59 7.57 23.45
CA ASN A 207 23.07 8.95 23.30
C ASN A 207 23.32 9.32 21.83
N GLU A 208 23.63 8.34 20.97
CA GLU A 208 23.73 8.54 19.51
C GLU A 208 22.36 8.45 18.78
N GLY A 209 21.26 8.31 19.54
CA GLY A 209 19.90 8.28 19.01
C GLY A 209 19.45 6.93 18.44
N ARG A 210 20.24 5.87 18.62
CA ARG A 210 19.87 4.53 18.16
C ARG A 210 18.86 3.89 19.10
N ILE A 211 18.03 3.01 18.54
CA ILE A 211 17.13 2.20 19.35
C ILE A 211 17.89 0.96 19.80
N SER A 212 17.83 0.66 21.09
CA SER A 212 18.39 -0.53 21.70
C SER A 212 17.36 -1.19 22.62
N GLN A 213 17.55 -2.48 22.84
CA GLN A 213 16.84 -3.23 23.87
C GLN A 213 17.85 -4.07 24.64
N PHE A 214 17.75 -4.06 25.97
CA PHE A 214 18.47 -5.02 26.78
C PHE A 214 17.52 -5.88 27.61
N ARG A 215 17.93 -7.12 27.87
CA ARG A 215 17.32 -8.06 28.79
C ARG A 215 18.13 -8.10 30.07
N MET A 216 17.45 -8.01 31.21
CA MET A 216 18.02 -8.31 32.53
C MET A 216 18.27 -9.82 32.64
N ASN A 217 19.52 -10.28 32.56
CA ASN A 217 19.84 -11.71 32.60
C ASN A 217 20.07 -12.20 34.03
N ALA A 218 20.82 -11.45 34.83
CA ALA A 218 21.09 -11.77 36.22
C ALA A 218 21.58 -10.55 37.00
N ILE A 219 21.58 -10.67 38.33
CA ILE A 219 22.30 -9.77 39.22
C ILE A 219 23.02 -10.62 40.27
N SER A 220 24.30 -10.36 40.53
CA SER A 220 25.03 -11.10 41.55
C SER A 220 24.46 -10.85 42.96
N ALA A 221 24.55 -11.86 43.82
CA ALA A 221 23.98 -11.82 45.16
C ALA A 221 24.86 -11.06 46.18
N SER A 222 26.16 -11.00 45.94
CA SER A 222 27.13 -10.31 46.80
C SER A 222 27.24 -8.82 46.47
N SER A 223 27.59 -8.02 47.47
CA SER A 223 27.90 -6.59 47.30
C SER A 223 29.43 -6.41 47.19
N PRO A 224 29.95 -5.61 46.24
CA PRO A 224 29.21 -4.90 45.19
C PRO A 224 28.60 -5.86 44.16
N ARG A 225 27.43 -5.49 43.65
CA ARG A 225 26.69 -6.33 42.69
C ARG A 225 27.25 -6.20 41.28
N THR A 226 27.04 -7.23 40.46
CA THR A 226 27.30 -7.20 39.02
C THR A 226 25.98 -7.45 38.31
N LEU A 227 25.65 -6.56 37.39
CA LEU A 227 24.49 -6.62 36.52
C LEU A 227 24.87 -7.34 35.22
N SER A 228 24.22 -8.48 34.95
CA SER A 228 24.37 -9.21 33.69
C SER A 228 23.22 -8.87 32.76
N ILE A 229 23.53 -8.36 31.57
CA ILE A 229 22.54 -8.03 30.53
C ILE A 229 22.94 -8.62 29.18
N GLY A 230 21.95 -8.89 28.34
CA GLY A 230 22.12 -9.12 26.91
C GLY A 230 21.39 -8.03 26.15
N TYR A 231 21.96 -7.49 25.08
CA TYR A 231 21.35 -6.38 24.36
C TYR A 231 21.52 -6.47 22.85
N THR A 232 20.67 -5.72 22.14
CA THR A 232 20.76 -5.49 20.70
C THR A 232 20.42 -4.03 20.41
N THR A 233 21.28 -3.36 19.66
CA THR A 233 21.11 -1.99 19.17
C THR A 233 20.96 -2.03 17.65
N TRP A 234 20.04 -1.25 17.09
CA TRP A 234 19.69 -1.24 15.67
C TRP A 234 20.05 0.07 14.98
N ARG A 235 20.20 0.01 13.65
CA ARG A 235 20.33 1.17 12.74
C ARG A 235 18.98 1.62 12.18
#